data_AF-A0A8D2KA43-F1
#
_entry.id   AF-A0A8D2KA43-F1
#
_cell.length_a   1.000
_cell.length_b   1.000
_cell.length_c   1.000
_cell.angle_alpha   90.00
_cell.angle_beta   90.00
_cell.angle_gamma   90.00
#
_symmetry.space_group_name_H-M   'P 1'
#
loop_
_entity.id
_entity.type
_entity.pdbx_description
1 polymer ?
#
loop_
_entity_poly.entity_id
_entity_poly.type
_entity_poly.pdbx_seq_one_letter_code
_entity_poly.pdbx_strand_id
1 'polypeptide(L)' 'MITKPALAKILLVFSNATFCVLLQYPKDICTGYSEVCTMDYKPHCGSDGNVYSNRCIFCNAVVSQGAIWLKNYGLC' A
#
# COMPACT_ATOMS: atom_id res chain seq x y z
N MET A 1 9.95 25.19 -4.33
CA MET A 1 10.42 23.92 -3.75
C MET A 1 9.50 22.80 -4.24
N ILE A 2 10.06 21.90 -5.06
CA ILE A 2 9.70 20.48 -5.34
C ILE A 2 8.20 20.24 -5.70
N THR A 3 7.68 20.08 -6.93
CA THR A 3 7.96 19.22 -8.12
C THR A 3 8.29 17.75 -7.76
N LYS A 4 7.48 16.70 -8.01
CA LYS A 4 6.80 16.25 -9.24
C LYS A 4 5.63 15.24 -8.98
N PRO A 5 4.78 14.96 -10.00
CA PRO A 5 3.41 14.42 -9.93
C PRO A 5 3.22 13.03 -10.63
N ALA A 6 2.07 12.36 -10.42
CA ALA A 6 1.36 11.43 -11.34
C ALA A 6 0.45 10.48 -10.51
N LEU A 7 -0.85 10.30 -10.73
CA LEU A 7 -1.75 10.70 -11.81
C LEU A 7 -3.16 10.76 -11.23
N ALA A 8 -3.83 11.88 -11.47
CA ALA A 8 -5.27 11.94 -11.44
C ALA A 8 -5.83 10.94 -12.46
N LYS A 9 -6.82 10.14 -12.08
CA LYS A 9 -7.81 9.64 -13.03
C LYS A 9 -9.14 10.30 -12.71
N ILE A 10 -9.66 10.94 -13.75
CA ILE A 10 -10.71 11.93 -13.77
C ILE A 10 -12.02 11.36 -13.18
N LEU A 11 -12.55 12.15 -12.27
CA LEU A 11 -13.89 12.18 -11.69
C LEU A 11 -15.00 11.74 -12.67
N LEU A 12 -15.72 10.66 -12.37
CA LEU A 12 -17.08 10.46 -12.88
C LEU A 12 -18.02 10.15 -11.71
N VAL A 13 -18.62 11.22 -11.21
CA VAL A 13 -19.72 11.20 -10.24
C VAL A 13 -20.99 10.81 -11.00
N PHE A 14 -21.54 9.64 -10.74
CA PHE A 14 -22.95 9.38 -11.04
C PHE A 14 -23.60 8.76 -9.80
N SER A 15 -24.37 9.61 -9.14
CA SER A 15 -25.21 9.34 -7.97
C SER A 15 -25.98 8.04 -8.13
N ASN A 16 -25.67 7.00 -7.35
CA ASN A 16 -26.62 6.00 -6.88
C ASN A 16 -25.96 5.11 -5.83
N ALA A 17 -26.69 4.86 -4.74
CA ALA A 17 -26.25 4.22 -3.50
C ALA A 17 -25.91 2.71 -3.61
N THR A 18 -25.57 2.22 -4.80
CA THR A 18 -25.32 0.79 -5.07
C THR A 18 -23.86 0.46 -5.40
N PHE A 19 -22.98 1.46 -5.55
CA PHE A 19 -21.55 1.20 -5.62
C PHE A 19 -20.98 1.22 -4.20
N CYS A 20 -21.22 0.13 -3.47
CA CYS A 20 -20.37 -0.22 -2.35
C CYS A 20 -18.92 -0.05 -2.81
N VAL A 21 -18.15 0.74 -2.07
CA VAL A 21 -16.75 1.08 -2.31
C VAL A 21 -15.95 -0.22 -2.32
N LEU A 22 -15.91 -0.92 -3.45
CA LEU A 22 -15.09 -2.09 -3.64
C LEU A 22 -13.70 -1.64 -4.09
N LEU A 23 -12.95 -1.21 -3.08
CA LEU A 23 -11.54 -1.56 -2.88
C LEU A 23 -10.59 -1.27 -4.06
N GLN A 24 -10.29 0.01 -4.31
CA GLN A 24 -8.93 0.37 -4.73
C GLN A 24 -8.16 0.95 -3.53
N TYR A 25 -8.12 0.16 -2.45
CA TYR A 25 -7.13 0.26 -1.38
C TYR A 25 -5.75 -0.16 -1.96
N PRO A 26 -4.64 0.27 -1.35
CA PRO A 26 -3.39 0.68 -1.99
C PRO A 26 -2.63 -0.48 -2.65
N LYS A 27 -2.99 -0.85 -3.88
CA LYS A 27 -2.12 -1.70 -4.71
C LYS A 27 -0.87 -0.95 -5.17
N ASP A 28 -0.90 0.37 -5.13
CA ASP A 28 0.14 1.28 -5.57
C ASP A 28 1.36 1.32 -4.63
N ILE A 29 1.24 0.89 -3.36
CA ILE A 29 2.41 0.77 -2.48
C ILE A 29 3.29 -0.43 -2.84
N CYS A 30 2.74 -1.44 -3.51
CA CYS A 30 3.42 -2.69 -3.84
C CYS A 30 3.50 -2.97 -5.35
N THR A 31 3.41 -1.95 -6.19
CA THR A 31 3.78 -2.05 -7.60
C THR A 31 5.29 -2.22 -7.73
N GLY A 32 5.75 -3.30 -8.39
CA GLY A 32 7.19 -3.61 -8.52
C GLY A 32 7.75 -4.53 -7.44
N TYR A 33 7.02 -5.62 -7.13
CA TYR A 33 7.49 -6.72 -6.29
C TYR A 33 8.90 -7.18 -6.66
N SER A 34 9.73 -7.42 -5.63
CA SER A 34 11.09 -7.94 -5.74
C SER A 34 11.27 -9.06 -4.71
N GLU A 35 11.73 -10.23 -5.16
CA GLU A 35 12.10 -11.33 -4.25
C GLU A 35 13.32 -10.97 -3.38
N VAL A 36 14.12 -10.01 -3.85
CA VAL A 36 15.31 -9.54 -3.16
C VAL A 36 15.03 -8.18 -2.54
N CYS A 37 15.15 -8.10 -1.21
CA CYS A 37 15.01 -6.86 -0.45
C CYS A 37 16.38 -6.38 0.06
N THR A 38 16.55 -5.06 0.12
CA THR A 38 17.65 -4.42 0.84
C THR A 38 17.48 -4.58 2.34
N MET A 39 18.57 -4.39 3.10
CA MET A 39 18.60 -4.46 4.56
C MET A 39 18.38 -3.09 5.24
N ASP A 40 17.82 -2.13 4.53
CA ASP A 40 17.47 -0.83 5.10
C ASP A 40 16.35 -0.99 6.13
N TYR A 41 16.45 -0.21 7.22
CA TYR A 41 15.45 -0.20 8.28
C TYR A 41 14.56 1.02 8.17
N LYS A 42 13.36 0.80 7.64
CA LYS A 42 12.27 1.78 7.51
C LYS A 42 10.95 1.09 7.85
N PRO A 43 10.63 0.96 9.13
CA PRO A 43 9.55 0.08 9.57
C PRO A 43 8.16 0.52 9.06
N HIS A 44 7.30 -0.46 8.78
CA HIS A 44 5.90 -0.28 8.39
C HIS A 44 5.02 -1.18 9.26
N CYS A 45 3.95 -0.64 9.82
CA CYS A 45 2.96 -1.41 10.57
C CYS A 45 1.85 -1.90 9.65
N GLY A 46 1.63 -3.22 9.59
CA GLY A 46 0.53 -3.84 8.85
C GLY A 46 -0.78 -3.87 9.63
N SER A 47 -1.88 -4.07 8.92
CA SER A 47 -3.22 -4.28 9.50
C SER A 47 -3.33 -5.55 10.34
N ASP A 48 -2.42 -6.49 10.15
CA ASP A 48 -2.23 -7.73 10.91
C ASP A 48 -1.49 -7.51 12.25
N GLY A 49 -1.05 -6.29 12.53
CA GLY A 49 -0.31 -5.95 13.75
C GLY A 49 1.18 -6.30 13.68
N ASN A 50 1.68 -6.76 12.53
CA ASN A 50 3.10 -7.05 12.35
C ASN A 50 3.88 -5.81 11.89
N VAL A 51 5.12 -5.70 12.37
CA VAL A 51 6.08 -4.70 11.91
C VAL A 51 6.96 -5.29 10.83
N TYR A 52 6.98 -4.62 9.68
CA TYR A 52 7.78 -4.98 8.52
C TYR A 52 8.99 -4.05 8.44
N SER A 53 10.20 -4.60 8.46
CA SER A 53 11.46 -3.85 8.58
C SER A 53 11.69 -2.83 7.46
N ASN A 54 11.14 -3.07 6.27
CA ASN A 54 11.09 -2.13 5.17
C ASN A 54 9.91 -2.38 4.23
N ARG A 55 9.74 -1.48 3.26
CA ARG A 55 8.68 -1.52 2.25
C ARG A 55 8.69 -2.83 1.44
N CYS A 56 9.87 -3.34 1.08
CA CYS A 56 9.99 -4.55 0.28
C CYS A 56 9.45 -5.76 1.04
N ILE A 57 9.86 -5.93 2.30
CA ILE A 57 9.37 -7.01 3.17
C ILE A 57 7.86 -6.89 3.42
N PHE A 58 7.34 -5.67 3.64
CA PHE A 58 5.90 -5.42 3.72
C PHE A 58 5.17 -5.87 2.45
N CYS A 59 5.67 -5.46 1.28
CA CYS A 59 5.03 -5.80 0.01
C CYS A 59 5.10 -7.29 -0.32
N ASN A 60 6.14 -7.99 0.09
CA ASN A 60 6.23 -9.44 -0.06
C ASN A 60 5.16 -10.13 0.80
N ALA A 61 4.85 -9.62 1.99
CA ALA A 61 3.74 -10.11 2.80
C ALA A 61 2.38 -9.80 2.18
N VAL A 62 2.17 -8.58 1.65
CA VAL A 62 0.93 -8.22 0.94
C VAL A 62 0.66 -9.14 -0.25
N VAL A 63 1.70 -9.48 -1.04
CA VAL A 63 1.59 -10.35 -2.21
C VAL A 63 1.41 -11.82 -1.82
N SER A 64 2.10 -12.30 -0.76
CA SER A 64 2.06 -13.71 -0.36
C SER A 64 0.84 -14.08 0.47
N GLN A 65 0.40 -13.22 1.38
CA GLN A 65 -0.70 -13.48 2.31
C GLN A 65 -2.03 -12.89 1.81
N GLY A 66 -1.97 -11.80 1.04
CA GLY A 66 -3.15 -11.05 0.62
C GLY A 66 -3.86 -10.35 1.79
N ALA A 67 -4.70 -9.36 1.48
CA ALA A 67 -5.53 -8.64 2.48
C ALA A 67 -4.78 -7.90 3.62
N ILE A 68 -3.46 -7.68 3.51
CA ILE A 68 -2.72 -6.78 4.39
C ILE A 68 -2.71 -5.38 3.79
N TRP A 69 -3.03 -4.36 4.59
CA TRP A 69 -2.86 -2.95 4.22
C TRP A 69 -1.98 -2.23 5.23
N LEU A 70 -1.40 -1.12 4.80
CA LEU A 70 -0.57 -0.31 5.68
C LEU A 70 -1.45 0.34 6.74
N LYS A 71 -1.18 0.07 8.02
CA LYS A 71 -1.84 0.72 9.15
C LYS A 71 -1.20 2.08 9.44
N ASN A 72 0.13 2.10 9.57
CA ASN A 72 0.92 3.32 9.80
C ASN A 72 2.40 3.10 9.44
N TYR A 73 3.11 4.18 9.12
CA TYR A 73 4.58 4.12 9.02
C TYR A 73 5.18 4.00 10.43
N GLY A 74 6.30 3.30 10.55
CA GLY A 74 6.94 3.04 11.83
C GLY A 74 6.56 1.70 12.46
N LEU A 75 6.70 1.64 13.77
CA LEU A 75 6.28 0.49 14.58
C LEU A 75 4.75 0.44 14.69
N CYS A 76 4.23 -0.74 15.01
CA CYS A 76 2.88 -0.93 15.55
C CYS A 76 2.88 -0.57 17.05
#